data_AF-A0A7C5LEI6-F1
#
_entry.id   AF-A0A7C5LEI6-F1
#
_cell.length_a   1.000
_cell.length_b   1.000
_cell.length_c   1.000
_cell.angle_alpha   90.00
_cell.angle_beta   90.00
_cell.angle_gamma   90.00
#
_symmetry.space_group_name_H-M   'P 1'
#
loop_
_entity.id
_entity.type
_entity.pdbx_description
1 polymer ?
#
loop_
_entity_poly.entity_id
_entity_poly.type
_entity_poly.pdbx_seq_one_letter_code
_entity_poly.pdbx_strand_id
1 'polypeptide(L)'
;MAQPSPKTGAAVFLVGALLSAAGFLMEFGALRGWFMVLAGWFAWLARVLQFDVGPAAMGFGLGWLVSGLHPMRKWYLYVVTAGLLVSTSSFTASALLPVESYIASAVLLSLTWAVGPSLLTSGVLSAVVVNRRAYKHGVKPLPNPHEDNLDIIVLLALYTPLLPIMTSQAFYVRYLLPAVVTWVFWHFLADRLAFYLLARRVGGSVQLVAVEPPSPEETTLMNVVSRSYYPMAFGIGVTTTVTSVLDLLNIKVFGGDPFAATAGAALASIAAIAAGSLYVGPVLWLFEDLGIRIFDRASRVMKPPGIHSLADEMVEIYTFIFAPIGMTFAVADGDLLLALLLLGLLFHLLITISMTSTYLYLRFSAKTHVNDVLRKLAVKGLLSPPLP
;
A
#
# COMPACT_ATOMS: atom_id res chain seq x y z
N MET A 1 3.54 -17.95 -19.12
CA MET A 1 4.72 -17.35 -18.45
C MET A 1 5.33 -18.40 -17.54
N ALA A 2 6.65 -18.55 -17.59
CA ALA A 2 7.39 -19.49 -16.73
C ALA A 2 7.48 -18.95 -15.28
N GLN A 3 7.70 -19.83 -14.30
CA GLN A 3 7.99 -19.43 -12.91
C GLN A 3 9.21 -18.50 -12.85
N PRO A 4 9.36 -17.70 -11.78
CA PRO A 4 10.63 -17.06 -11.50
C PRO A 4 11.73 -18.12 -11.52
N SER A 5 12.69 -17.95 -12.42
CA SER A 5 13.77 -18.90 -12.66
C SER A 5 15.09 -18.20 -12.40
N PRO A 6 16.00 -18.78 -11.60
CA PRO A 6 17.31 -18.19 -11.37
C PRO A 6 18.08 -17.99 -12.68
N LYS A 7 17.91 -18.89 -13.67
CA LYS A 7 18.58 -18.76 -14.97
C LYS A 7 18.10 -17.53 -15.74
N THR A 8 16.80 -17.26 -15.74
CA THR A 8 16.23 -16.07 -16.39
C THR A 8 16.69 -14.81 -15.68
N GLY A 9 16.67 -14.79 -14.35
CA GLY A 9 17.16 -13.64 -13.58
C GLY A 9 18.65 -13.37 -13.81
N ALA A 10 19.49 -14.40 -13.85
CA ALA A 10 20.92 -14.28 -14.17
C ALA A 10 21.16 -13.70 -15.56
N ALA A 11 20.41 -14.16 -16.57
CA ALA A 11 20.52 -13.63 -17.92
C ALA A 11 20.17 -12.13 -17.99
N VAL A 12 19.07 -11.71 -17.36
CA VAL A 12 18.66 -10.30 -17.32
C VAL A 12 19.67 -9.45 -16.54
N PHE A 13 20.18 -9.96 -15.43
CA PHE A 13 21.23 -9.29 -14.65
C PHE A 13 22.51 -9.07 -15.48
N LEU A 14 22.97 -10.10 -16.20
CA LEU A 14 24.14 -10.01 -17.07
C LEU A 14 23.94 -8.99 -18.20
N VAL A 15 22.74 -8.95 -18.80
CA VAL A 15 22.40 -7.92 -19.80
C VAL A 15 22.51 -6.53 -19.18
N GLY A 16 21.96 -6.30 -17.99
CA GLY A 16 22.09 -5.02 -17.30
C GLY A 16 23.54 -4.62 -17.00
N ALA A 17 24.38 -5.58 -16.60
CA ALA A 17 25.80 -5.35 -16.38
C ALA A 17 26.53 -4.95 -17.68
N LEU A 18 26.23 -5.62 -18.79
CA LEU A 18 26.78 -5.30 -20.10
C LEU A 18 26.33 -3.91 -20.59
N LEU A 19 25.06 -3.55 -20.39
CA LEU A 19 24.55 -2.22 -20.74
C LEU A 19 25.23 -1.11 -19.93
N SER A 20 25.41 -1.34 -18.63
CA SER A 20 26.13 -0.39 -17.77
C SER A 20 27.58 -0.22 -18.22
N ALA A 21 28.28 -1.33 -18.49
CA ALA A 21 29.65 -1.32 -18.98
C ALA A 21 29.77 -0.60 -20.35
N ALA A 22 28.82 -0.81 -21.26
CA ALA A 22 28.76 -0.10 -22.52
C ALA A 22 28.61 1.41 -22.32
N GLY A 23 27.74 1.85 -21.40
CA GLY A 23 27.59 3.27 -21.04
C GLY A 23 28.91 3.90 -20.57
N PHE A 24 29.63 3.25 -19.64
CA PHE A 24 30.95 3.71 -19.18
C PHE A 24 31.98 3.77 -20.31
N LEU A 25 32.02 2.78 -21.20
CA LEU A 25 32.94 2.76 -22.33
C LEU A 25 32.64 3.88 -23.34
N MET A 26 31.36 4.17 -23.58
CA MET A 26 30.94 5.28 -24.44
C MET A 26 31.31 6.64 -23.85
N GLU A 27 31.11 6.84 -22.55
CA GLU A 27 31.54 8.05 -21.85
C GLU A 27 33.06 8.23 -21.94
N PHE A 28 33.83 7.17 -21.68
CA PHE A 28 35.29 7.21 -21.79
C PHE A 28 35.76 7.55 -23.21
N GLY A 29 35.18 6.92 -24.23
CA GLY A 29 35.52 7.21 -25.63
C GLY A 29 35.13 8.63 -26.07
N ALA A 30 34.02 9.17 -25.54
CA ALA A 30 33.63 10.55 -25.78
C ALA A 30 34.63 11.54 -25.17
N LEU A 31 35.05 11.33 -23.93
CA LEU A 31 36.08 12.14 -23.25
C LEU A 31 37.44 12.10 -23.97
N ARG A 32 37.76 11.00 -24.64
CA ARG A 32 38.99 10.84 -25.44
C ARG A 32 38.89 11.36 -26.88
N GLY A 33 37.74 11.91 -27.27
CA GLY A 33 37.52 12.47 -28.61
C GLY A 33 37.33 11.42 -29.71
N TRP A 34 37.14 10.14 -29.37
CA TRP A 34 37.02 9.05 -30.35
C TRP A 34 35.71 9.10 -31.15
N PHE A 35 34.70 9.81 -30.65
CA PHE A 35 33.34 9.83 -31.20
C PHE A 35 32.82 11.25 -31.53
N MET A 36 33.72 12.21 -31.79
CA MET A 36 33.39 13.64 -31.95
C MET A 36 32.33 13.99 -33.01
N VAL A 37 32.08 13.13 -34.00
CA VAL A 37 31.12 13.40 -35.09
C VAL A 37 29.64 13.23 -34.66
N LEU A 38 29.35 12.61 -33.50
CA LEU A 38 27.99 12.30 -33.03
C LEU A 38 27.71 12.81 -31.59
N ALA A 39 28.47 13.81 -31.14
CA ALA A 39 28.69 14.16 -29.73
C ALA A 39 27.43 14.43 -28.87
N GLY A 40 26.33 14.91 -29.45
CA GLY A 40 25.11 15.21 -28.68
C GLY A 40 24.32 13.97 -28.24
N TRP A 41 24.19 12.97 -29.11
CA TRP A 41 23.36 11.78 -28.86
C TRP A 41 24.09 10.75 -28.00
N PHE A 42 25.42 10.65 -28.12
CA PHE A 42 26.24 9.71 -27.35
C PHE A 42 26.28 10.04 -25.85
N ALA A 43 26.34 11.33 -25.49
CA ALA A 43 26.37 11.73 -24.08
C ALA A 43 25.07 11.39 -23.36
N TRP A 44 23.92 11.61 -24.01
CA TRP A 44 22.61 11.22 -23.47
C TRP A 44 22.47 9.69 -23.39
N LEU A 45 22.82 8.98 -24.47
CA LEU A 45 22.74 7.52 -24.52
C LEU A 45 23.65 6.85 -23.49
N ALA A 46 24.87 7.35 -23.28
CA ALA A 46 25.79 6.86 -22.26
C ALA A 46 25.17 6.98 -20.86
N ARG A 47 24.58 8.13 -20.52
CA ARG A 47 23.91 8.35 -19.23
C ARG A 47 22.73 7.40 -19.03
N VAL A 48 21.87 7.24 -20.05
CA VAL A 48 20.73 6.32 -20.00
C VAL A 48 21.18 4.88 -19.76
N LEU A 49 22.23 4.42 -20.44
CA LEU A 49 22.73 3.07 -20.28
C LEU A 49 23.40 2.84 -18.90
N GLN A 50 24.15 3.83 -18.41
CA GLN A 50 24.95 3.76 -17.20
C GLN A 50 24.14 3.95 -15.92
N PHE A 51 23.17 4.88 -15.91
CA PHE A 51 22.46 5.29 -14.70
C PHE A 51 20.97 4.91 -14.69
N ASP A 52 20.36 4.61 -15.84
CA ASP A 52 18.94 4.24 -15.91
C ASP A 52 18.75 2.76 -16.27
N VAL A 53 18.98 2.40 -17.54
CA VAL A 53 18.59 1.10 -18.11
C VAL A 53 19.45 -0.04 -17.57
N GLY A 54 20.77 0.13 -17.52
CA GLY A 54 21.69 -0.90 -17.02
C GLY A 54 21.40 -1.27 -15.56
N PRO A 55 21.43 -0.29 -14.62
CA PRO A 55 21.07 -0.51 -13.22
C PRO A 55 19.64 -1.02 -13.03
N ALA A 56 18.66 -0.50 -13.77
CA ALA A 56 17.29 -1.02 -13.72
C ALA A 56 17.22 -2.50 -14.13
N ALA A 57 17.87 -2.90 -15.24
CA ALA A 57 17.89 -4.29 -15.68
C ALA A 57 18.62 -5.19 -14.66
N MET A 58 19.72 -4.72 -14.05
CA MET A 58 20.39 -5.44 -12.97
C MET A 58 19.47 -5.63 -11.75
N GLY A 59 18.80 -4.57 -11.30
CA GLY A 59 17.81 -4.63 -10.21
C GLY A 59 16.69 -5.62 -10.52
N PHE A 60 16.15 -5.59 -11.74
CA PHE A 60 15.11 -6.52 -12.17
C PHE A 60 15.58 -7.97 -12.11
N GLY A 61 16.74 -8.25 -12.71
CA GLY A 61 17.34 -9.58 -12.78
C GLY A 61 17.68 -10.13 -11.40
N LEU A 62 18.21 -9.29 -10.50
CA LEU A 62 18.48 -9.66 -9.10
C LEU A 62 17.19 -10.01 -8.36
N GLY A 63 16.13 -9.20 -8.53
CA GLY A 63 14.83 -9.51 -7.94
C GLY A 63 14.25 -10.83 -8.44
N TRP A 64 14.45 -11.14 -9.72
CA TRP A 64 13.96 -12.38 -10.33
C TRP A 64 14.77 -13.59 -9.85
N LEU A 65 16.08 -13.42 -9.69
CA LEU A 65 16.99 -14.41 -9.10
C LEU A 65 16.54 -14.81 -7.69
N VAL A 66 16.38 -13.82 -6.81
CA VAL A 66 15.99 -14.04 -5.40
C VAL A 66 14.60 -14.69 -5.34
N SER A 67 13.64 -14.20 -6.10
CA SER A 67 12.29 -14.79 -6.15
C SER A 67 12.29 -16.22 -6.70
N GLY A 68 13.22 -16.54 -7.60
CA GLY A 68 13.37 -17.86 -8.21
C GLY A 68 14.09 -18.90 -7.36
N LEU A 69 14.71 -18.53 -6.22
CA LEU A 69 15.37 -19.49 -5.33
C LEU A 69 14.36 -20.47 -4.71
N HIS A 70 13.18 -19.98 -4.35
CA HIS A 70 12.08 -20.80 -3.83
C HIS A 70 10.74 -20.42 -4.49
N PRO A 71 10.44 -20.93 -5.70
CA PRO A 71 9.36 -20.45 -6.57
C PRO A 71 7.93 -20.80 -6.11
N MET A 72 7.77 -21.44 -4.95
CA MET A 72 6.49 -21.74 -4.30
C MET A 72 6.38 -21.14 -2.88
N ARG A 73 7.37 -20.35 -2.47
CA ARG A 73 7.36 -19.57 -1.22
C ARG A 73 7.21 -18.09 -1.53
N LYS A 74 6.81 -17.30 -0.53
CA LYS A 74 6.71 -15.83 -0.62
C LYS A 74 8.09 -15.12 -0.58
N TRP A 75 9.08 -15.61 -1.33
CA TRP A 75 10.43 -15.01 -1.39
C TRP A 75 10.48 -13.68 -2.14
N TYR A 76 9.51 -13.44 -3.01
CA TYR A 76 9.31 -12.14 -3.66
C TYR A 76 9.14 -10.99 -2.65
N LEU A 77 8.74 -11.27 -1.40
CA LEU A 77 8.64 -10.25 -0.34
C LEU A 77 10.00 -9.64 0.02
N TYR A 78 11.09 -10.41 -0.02
CA TYR A 78 12.45 -9.86 0.17
C TYR A 78 12.78 -8.81 -0.89
N VAL A 79 12.39 -9.10 -2.12
CA VAL A 79 12.67 -8.26 -3.28
C VAL A 79 11.85 -6.97 -3.23
N VAL A 80 10.56 -7.08 -2.90
CA VAL A 80 9.69 -5.91 -2.69
C VAL A 80 10.24 -5.04 -1.56
N THR A 81 10.58 -5.64 -0.42
CA THR A 81 11.13 -4.91 0.74
C THR A 81 12.46 -4.25 0.41
N ALA A 82 13.37 -4.96 -0.28
CA ALA A 82 14.65 -4.41 -0.71
C ALA A 82 14.48 -3.24 -1.68
N GLY A 83 13.58 -3.36 -2.67
CA GLY A 83 13.31 -2.27 -3.61
C GLY A 83 12.76 -1.02 -2.92
N LEU A 84 11.85 -1.21 -1.96
CA LEU A 84 11.31 -0.12 -1.15
C LEU A 84 12.40 0.55 -0.29
N LEU A 85 13.22 -0.25 0.40
CA LEU A 85 14.34 0.25 1.21
C LEU A 85 15.36 1.00 0.37
N VAL A 86 15.79 0.45 -0.77
CA VAL A 86 16.77 1.09 -1.66
C VAL A 86 16.23 2.43 -2.15
N SER A 87 14.96 2.47 -2.58
CA SER A 87 14.34 3.72 -3.07
C SER A 87 14.29 4.78 -1.96
N THR A 88 13.73 4.41 -0.81
CA THR A 88 13.45 5.34 0.30
C THR A 88 14.72 5.81 1.00
N SER A 89 15.67 4.91 1.25
CA SER A 89 16.96 5.27 1.87
C SER A 89 17.84 6.09 0.94
N SER A 90 17.87 5.80 -0.36
CA SER A 90 18.66 6.59 -1.33
C SER A 90 18.08 7.99 -1.53
N PHE A 91 16.75 8.12 -1.58
CA PHE A 91 16.07 9.41 -1.58
C PHE A 91 16.36 10.21 -0.30
N THR A 92 16.34 9.54 0.84
CA THR A 92 16.64 10.20 2.12
C THR A 92 18.10 10.65 2.18
N ALA A 93 19.01 9.80 1.72
CA ALA A 93 20.43 10.11 1.68
C ALA A 93 20.72 11.30 0.75
N SER A 94 20.01 11.43 -0.38
CA SER A 94 20.19 12.59 -1.27
C SER A 94 19.71 13.92 -0.64
N ALA A 95 18.77 13.86 0.31
CA ALA A 95 18.31 15.03 1.05
C ALA A 95 19.21 15.37 2.26
N LEU A 96 19.81 14.36 2.91
CA LEU A 96 20.60 14.55 4.12
C LEU A 96 22.09 14.81 3.87
N LEU A 97 22.64 14.31 2.76
CA LEU A 97 24.06 14.41 2.47
C LEU A 97 24.29 15.55 1.47
N PRO A 98 25.20 16.49 1.75
CA PRO A 98 25.67 17.45 0.75
C PRO A 98 26.52 16.69 -0.28
N VAL A 99 25.89 16.24 -1.36
CA VAL A 99 26.57 15.47 -2.40
C VAL A 99 27.15 16.42 -3.44
N GLU A 100 28.41 16.79 -3.26
CA GLU A 100 29.13 17.69 -4.18
C GLU A 100 29.64 16.95 -5.44
N SER A 101 29.79 15.63 -5.36
CA SER A 101 30.25 14.80 -6.49
C SER A 101 29.10 14.43 -7.41
N TYR A 102 29.21 14.81 -8.69
CA TYR A 102 28.26 14.42 -9.75
C TYR A 102 28.01 12.91 -9.80
N ILE A 103 29.07 12.09 -9.65
CA ILE A 103 28.97 10.62 -9.70
C ILE A 103 28.15 10.10 -8.52
N ALA A 104 28.39 10.63 -7.32
CA ALA A 104 27.64 10.21 -6.14
C ALA A 104 26.15 10.59 -6.24
N SER A 105 25.85 11.78 -6.76
CA SER A 105 24.46 12.21 -7.02
C SER A 105 23.77 11.33 -8.07
N ALA A 106 24.47 11.02 -9.17
CA ALA A 106 23.95 10.14 -10.21
C ALA A 106 23.69 8.72 -9.69
N VAL A 107 24.57 8.17 -8.84
CA VAL A 107 24.36 6.86 -8.19
C VAL A 107 23.15 6.89 -7.27
N LEU A 108 23.00 7.91 -6.40
CA LEU A 108 21.84 8.00 -5.51
C LEU A 108 20.53 8.15 -6.28
N LEU A 109 20.51 8.94 -7.36
CA LEU A 109 19.35 9.06 -8.23
C LEU A 109 19.04 7.74 -8.95
N SER A 110 20.05 7.04 -9.45
CA SER A 110 19.91 5.72 -10.07
C SER A 110 19.32 4.69 -9.09
N LEU A 111 19.82 4.66 -7.85
CA LEU A 111 19.28 3.78 -6.82
C LEU A 111 17.82 4.11 -6.49
N THR A 112 17.49 5.41 -6.40
CA THR A 112 16.16 5.91 -6.07
C THR A 112 15.14 5.64 -7.18
N TRP A 113 15.50 5.93 -8.43
CA TRP A 113 14.55 6.00 -9.54
C TRP A 113 14.65 4.84 -10.54
N ALA A 114 15.75 4.09 -10.55
CA ALA A 114 15.94 2.96 -11.46
C ALA A 114 15.98 1.62 -10.70
N VAL A 115 16.94 1.43 -9.79
CA VAL A 115 17.18 0.13 -9.13
C VAL A 115 16.02 -0.25 -8.19
N GLY A 116 15.63 0.66 -7.30
CA GLY A 116 14.56 0.42 -6.33
C GLY A 116 13.20 0.10 -6.97
N PRO A 117 12.69 0.94 -7.90
CA PRO A 117 11.46 0.66 -8.65
C PRO A 117 11.51 -0.62 -9.49
N SER A 118 12.68 -0.95 -10.05
CA SER A 118 12.87 -2.17 -10.82
C SER A 118 12.82 -3.42 -9.94
N LEU A 119 13.44 -3.40 -8.76
CA LEU A 119 13.31 -4.46 -7.75
C LEU A 119 11.85 -4.62 -7.32
N LEU A 120 11.16 -3.52 -6.99
CA LEU A 120 9.73 -3.55 -6.64
C LEU A 120 8.89 -4.23 -7.73
N THR A 121 9.10 -3.83 -8.98
CA THR A 121 8.37 -4.38 -10.14
C THR A 121 8.67 -5.87 -10.32
N SER A 122 9.94 -6.27 -10.21
CA SER A 122 10.39 -7.67 -10.27
C SER A 122 9.74 -8.52 -9.18
N GLY A 123 9.68 -8.01 -7.95
CA GLY A 123 9.01 -8.66 -6.82
C GLY A 123 7.51 -8.81 -7.02
N VAL A 124 6.81 -7.74 -7.45
CA VAL A 124 5.36 -7.77 -7.71
C VAL A 124 5.01 -8.74 -8.84
N LEU A 125 5.73 -8.70 -9.95
CA LEU A 125 5.51 -9.63 -11.07
C LEU A 125 5.77 -11.08 -10.64
N SER A 126 6.82 -11.31 -9.84
CA SER A 126 7.09 -12.62 -9.27
C SER A 126 5.95 -13.09 -8.36
N ALA A 127 5.40 -12.20 -7.52
CA ALA A 127 4.25 -12.48 -6.66
C ALA A 127 3.03 -12.92 -7.47
N VAL A 128 2.70 -12.20 -8.55
CA VAL A 128 1.59 -12.54 -9.46
C VAL A 128 1.79 -13.93 -10.07
N VAL A 129 2.99 -14.24 -10.53
CA VAL A 129 3.30 -15.56 -11.13
C VAL A 129 3.19 -16.68 -10.10
N VAL A 130 3.74 -16.49 -8.89
CA VAL A 130 3.67 -17.47 -7.79
C VAL A 130 2.22 -17.72 -7.38
N ASN A 131 1.45 -16.65 -7.11
CA ASN A 131 0.06 -16.76 -6.67
C ASN A 131 -0.84 -17.42 -7.72
N ARG A 132 -0.69 -17.05 -8.99
CA ARG A 132 -1.48 -17.66 -10.09
C ARG A 132 -1.24 -19.17 -10.20
N ARG A 133 0.01 -19.61 -9.98
CA ARG A 133 0.35 -21.03 -10.07
C ARG A 133 -0.09 -21.80 -8.84
N ALA A 134 0.10 -21.23 -7.65
CA ALA A 134 -0.44 -21.75 -6.40
C ALA A 134 -1.96 -22.00 -6.53
N TYR A 135 -2.69 -21.00 -7.03
CA TYR A 135 -4.13 -21.11 -7.35
C TYR A 135 -4.44 -22.24 -8.33
N LYS A 136 -3.71 -22.33 -9.47
CA LYS A 136 -3.92 -23.39 -10.47
C LYS A 136 -3.75 -24.81 -9.89
N HIS A 137 -2.90 -24.97 -8.89
CA HIS A 137 -2.66 -26.25 -8.24
C HIS A 137 -3.49 -26.45 -6.96
N GLY A 138 -4.35 -25.50 -6.59
CA GLY A 138 -5.16 -25.57 -5.36
C GLY A 138 -4.33 -25.52 -4.07
N VAL A 139 -3.10 -24.99 -4.12
CA VAL A 139 -2.19 -24.91 -2.98
C VAL A 139 -1.99 -23.45 -2.60
N LYS A 140 -1.88 -23.13 -1.31
CA LYS A 140 -1.46 -21.79 -0.86
C LYS A 140 0.07 -21.70 -0.86
N PRO A 141 0.68 -20.59 -1.32
CA PRO A 141 2.12 -20.42 -1.24
C PRO A 141 2.58 -20.52 0.22
N LEU A 142 3.67 -21.26 0.45
CA LEU A 142 4.22 -21.37 1.80
C LEU A 142 4.75 -20.00 2.27
N PRO A 143 4.55 -19.66 3.55
CA PRO A 143 4.97 -18.37 4.09
C PRO A 143 6.48 -18.20 4.03
N ASN A 144 6.92 -16.95 4.10
CA ASN A 144 8.33 -16.61 4.23
C ASN A 144 8.77 -16.81 5.70
N PRO A 145 9.92 -17.45 5.98
CA PRO A 145 10.40 -17.61 7.36
C PRO A 145 10.63 -16.28 8.11
N HIS A 146 10.73 -15.16 7.41
CA HIS A 146 10.96 -13.83 8.00
C HIS A 146 9.84 -12.84 7.67
N GLU A 147 8.63 -13.31 7.37
CA GLU A 147 7.49 -12.47 7.00
C GLU A 147 7.24 -11.35 8.03
N ASP A 148 7.14 -11.68 9.32
CA ASP A 148 6.99 -10.71 10.41
C ASP A 148 8.07 -9.60 10.43
N ASN A 149 9.33 -9.96 10.13
CA ASN A 149 10.43 -8.98 10.13
C ASN A 149 10.34 -8.06 8.91
N LEU A 150 9.94 -8.60 7.75
CA LEU A 150 9.78 -7.83 6.52
C LEU A 150 8.66 -6.81 6.65
N ASP A 151 7.58 -7.15 7.35
CA ASP A 151 6.47 -6.23 7.61
C ASP A 151 6.91 -4.99 8.40
N ILE A 152 7.70 -5.20 9.46
CA ILE A 152 8.26 -4.09 10.26
C ILE A 152 9.17 -3.22 9.39
N ILE A 153 10.02 -3.84 8.57
CA ILE A 153 10.94 -3.12 7.69
C ILE A 153 10.18 -2.27 6.67
N VAL A 154 9.12 -2.80 6.07
CA VAL A 154 8.30 -2.04 5.12
C VAL A 154 7.63 -0.84 5.79
N LEU A 155 7.14 -1.00 7.02
CA LEU A 155 6.59 0.13 7.77
C LEU A 155 7.65 1.18 8.05
N LEU A 156 8.84 0.79 8.52
CA LEU A 156 9.94 1.72 8.75
C LEU A 156 10.32 2.46 7.47
N ALA A 157 10.36 1.76 6.34
CA ALA A 157 10.66 2.33 5.04
C ALA A 157 9.64 3.39 4.58
N LEU A 158 8.37 3.35 5.01
CA LEU A 158 7.39 4.43 4.77
C LEU A 158 7.74 5.72 5.51
N TYR A 159 8.48 5.63 6.62
CA TYR A 159 8.91 6.79 7.41
C TYR A 159 10.32 7.26 7.04
N THR A 160 11.14 6.42 6.39
CA THR A 160 12.52 6.77 6.01
C THR A 160 12.61 8.07 5.19
N PRO A 161 11.79 8.32 4.15
CA PRO A 161 11.81 9.58 3.39
C PRO A 161 11.52 10.83 4.23
N LEU A 162 10.92 10.64 5.41
CA LEU A 162 10.52 11.72 6.32
C LEU A 162 11.58 11.99 7.39
N LEU A 163 12.67 11.21 7.43
CA LEU A 163 13.77 11.45 8.37
C LEU A 163 14.36 12.87 8.30
N PRO A 164 14.50 13.54 7.14
CA PRO A 164 14.99 14.91 7.09
C PRO A 164 14.12 15.91 7.86
N ILE A 165 12.84 15.59 8.08
CA ILE A 165 11.89 16.43 8.81
C ILE A 165 11.52 15.85 10.18
N MET A 166 12.23 14.84 10.69
CA MET A 166 11.89 14.18 11.95
C MET A 166 11.95 15.13 13.16
N THR A 167 12.78 16.18 13.08
CA THR A 167 12.91 17.21 14.13
C THR A 167 11.75 18.19 14.13
N SER A 168 10.91 18.19 13.09
CA SER A 168 9.75 19.06 12.99
C SER A 168 8.57 18.51 13.80
N GLN A 169 7.97 19.36 14.64
CA GLN A 169 6.70 19.02 15.30
C GLN A 169 5.61 18.68 14.28
N ALA A 170 5.65 19.29 13.09
CA ALA A 170 4.70 19.02 12.03
C ALA A 170 4.76 17.56 11.52
N PHE A 171 5.92 16.90 11.57
CA PHE A 171 6.04 15.49 11.23
C PHE A 171 5.18 14.62 12.15
N TYR A 172 5.32 14.80 13.47
CA TYR A 172 4.57 14.02 14.46
C TYR A 172 3.06 14.28 14.36
N VAL A 173 2.67 15.55 14.18
CA VAL A 173 1.25 15.93 14.08
C VAL A 173 0.60 15.43 12.79
N ARG A 174 1.34 15.36 11.68
CA ARG A 174 0.79 14.99 10.36
C ARG A 174 0.85 13.49 10.06
N TYR A 175 1.88 12.78 10.51
CA TYR A 175 2.08 11.38 10.16
C TYR A 175 1.81 10.43 11.33
N LEU A 176 2.46 10.66 12.48
CA LEU A 176 2.42 9.69 13.58
C LEU A 176 1.12 9.79 14.39
N LEU A 177 0.77 11.00 14.83
CA LEU A 177 -0.39 11.23 15.67
C LEU A 177 -1.68 10.73 15.01
N PRO A 178 -1.97 11.02 13.72
CA PRO A 178 -3.20 10.54 13.11
C PRO A 178 -3.24 9.02 12.96
N ALA A 179 -2.11 8.37 12.67
CA ALA A 179 -2.04 6.90 12.62
C ALA A 179 -2.35 6.28 13.99
N VAL A 180 -1.75 6.83 15.06
CA VAL A 180 -1.98 6.36 16.43
C VAL A 180 -3.42 6.62 16.88
N VAL A 181 -3.96 7.82 16.64
CA VAL A 181 -5.34 8.18 16.99
C VAL A 181 -6.33 7.29 16.26
N THR A 182 -6.12 7.07 14.96
CA THR A 182 -6.94 6.15 14.14
C THR A 182 -6.92 4.74 14.73
N TRP A 183 -5.73 4.20 15.00
CA TRP A 183 -5.60 2.88 15.62
C TRP A 183 -6.28 2.80 16.98
N VAL A 184 -6.07 3.79 17.86
CA VAL A 184 -6.71 3.87 19.18
C VAL A 184 -8.23 3.86 19.05
N PHE A 185 -8.78 4.66 18.14
CA PHE A 185 -10.21 4.70 17.88
C PHE A 185 -10.76 3.34 17.44
N TRP A 186 -10.06 2.67 16.51
CA TRP A 186 -10.42 1.33 16.06
C TRP A 186 -10.30 0.29 17.16
N HIS A 187 -9.24 0.36 17.97
CA HIS A 187 -8.98 -0.56 19.09
C HIS A 187 -10.09 -0.52 20.14
N PHE A 188 -10.66 0.65 20.43
CA PHE A 188 -11.68 0.74 21.49
C PHE A 188 -13.12 0.57 21.01
N LEU A 189 -13.39 0.72 19.70
CA LEU A 189 -14.76 0.79 19.18
C LEU A 189 -15.14 -0.31 18.20
N ALA A 190 -14.18 -0.94 17.51
CA ALA A 190 -14.51 -1.89 16.44
C ALA A 190 -15.33 -3.08 16.95
N ASP A 191 -14.93 -3.68 18.08
CA ASP A 191 -15.63 -4.82 18.68
C ASP A 191 -17.04 -4.43 19.16
N ARG A 192 -17.20 -3.25 19.77
CA ARG A 192 -18.49 -2.73 20.26
C ARG A 192 -19.46 -2.49 19.13
N LEU A 193 -18.97 -1.86 18.05
CA LEU A 193 -19.79 -1.55 16.89
C LEU A 193 -20.16 -2.83 16.11
N ALA A 194 -19.19 -3.73 15.89
CA ALA A 194 -19.45 -5.02 15.24
C ALA A 194 -20.49 -5.84 16.01
N PHE A 195 -20.33 -5.94 17.34
CA PHE A 195 -21.32 -6.59 18.20
C PHE A 195 -22.70 -5.93 18.09
N TYR A 196 -22.79 -4.60 18.18
CA TYR A 196 -24.06 -3.88 18.10
C TYR A 196 -24.79 -4.14 16.77
N LEU A 197 -24.06 -4.08 15.65
CA LEU A 197 -24.61 -4.30 14.31
C LEU A 197 -25.10 -5.74 14.12
N LEU A 198 -24.36 -6.73 14.63
CA LEU A 198 -24.77 -8.14 14.58
C LEU A 198 -25.99 -8.39 15.47
N ALA A 199 -25.96 -7.91 16.72
CA ALA A 199 -27.05 -8.08 17.66
C ALA A 199 -28.36 -7.45 17.17
N ARG A 200 -28.30 -6.27 16.54
CA ARG A 200 -29.48 -5.59 15.98
C ARG A 200 -30.14 -6.36 14.84
N ARG A 201 -29.41 -7.25 14.15
CA ARG A 201 -29.96 -8.09 13.08
C ARG A 201 -30.70 -9.32 13.60
N VAL A 202 -30.49 -9.69 14.86
CA VAL A 202 -31.17 -10.84 15.48
C VAL A 202 -32.57 -10.42 15.91
N GLY A 203 -33.58 -11.08 15.37
CA GLY A 203 -34.98 -10.79 15.68
C GLY A 203 -35.92 -11.53 14.72
N GLY A 204 -37.11 -11.89 15.22
CA GLY A 204 -38.11 -12.62 14.45
C GLY A 204 -37.58 -13.96 13.92
N SER A 205 -37.49 -14.09 12.60
CA SER A 205 -36.97 -15.27 11.90
C SER A 205 -35.45 -15.29 11.73
N VAL A 206 -34.74 -14.20 12.05
CA VAL A 206 -33.32 -14.02 11.73
C VAL A 206 -32.42 -14.42 12.91
N GLN A 207 -31.39 -15.22 12.63
CA GLN A 207 -30.43 -15.74 13.61
C GLN A 207 -28.98 -15.61 13.10
N LEU A 208 -28.03 -15.57 14.03
CA LEU A 208 -26.61 -15.68 13.71
C LEU A 208 -26.15 -17.12 13.94
N VAL A 209 -25.45 -17.68 12.97
CA VAL A 209 -24.97 -19.06 12.98
C VAL A 209 -23.46 -19.06 12.82
N ALA A 210 -22.75 -19.77 13.69
CA ALA A 210 -21.32 -20.04 13.51
C ALA A 210 -21.16 -21.15 12.47
N VAL A 211 -20.68 -20.82 11.27
CA VAL A 211 -20.57 -21.76 10.14
C VAL A 211 -19.12 -22.18 9.91
N GLU A 212 -18.20 -21.25 10.08
CA GLU A 212 -16.77 -21.45 9.88
C GLU A 212 -16.02 -21.20 11.20
N PRO A 213 -14.88 -21.85 11.45
CA PRO A 213 -14.05 -21.52 12.59
C PRO A 213 -13.54 -20.07 12.47
N PRO A 214 -13.48 -19.33 13.58
CA PRO A 214 -12.94 -17.97 13.54
C PRO A 214 -11.48 -18.00 13.11
N SER A 215 -11.15 -17.16 12.13
CA SER A 215 -9.82 -17.09 11.53
C SER A 215 -9.40 -15.63 11.49
N PRO A 216 -8.82 -15.10 12.59
CA PRO A 216 -8.33 -13.73 12.58
C PRO A 216 -7.27 -13.58 11.48
N GLU A 217 -7.37 -12.49 10.72
CA GLU A 217 -6.46 -12.22 9.62
C GLU A 217 -4.99 -12.17 10.11
N GLU A 218 -4.09 -12.79 9.33
CA GLU A 218 -2.67 -12.78 9.64
C GLU A 218 -2.07 -11.40 9.40
N THR A 219 -1.17 -10.96 10.29
CA THR A 219 -0.37 -9.74 10.07
C THR A 219 0.75 -10.06 9.08
N THR A 220 0.43 -10.00 7.79
CA THR A 220 1.39 -10.13 6.69
C THR A 220 1.39 -8.86 5.85
N LEU A 221 2.51 -8.51 5.20
CA LEU A 221 2.60 -7.32 4.34
C LEU A 221 1.46 -7.25 3.32
N MET A 222 1.15 -8.37 2.67
CA MET A 222 0.10 -8.42 1.67
C MET A 222 -1.27 -8.08 2.26
N ASN A 223 -1.56 -8.59 3.46
CA ASN A 223 -2.80 -8.31 4.18
C ASN A 223 -2.84 -6.87 4.68
N VAL A 224 -1.73 -6.34 5.19
CA VAL A 224 -1.65 -4.93 5.62
C VAL A 224 -1.91 -4.00 4.44
N VAL A 225 -1.26 -4.24 3.30
CA VAL A 225 -1.43 -3.44 2.08
C VAL A 225 -2.86 -3.57 1.56
N SER A 226 -3.38 -4.78 1.39
CA SER A 226 -4.74 -4.99 0.86
C SER A 226 -5.83 -4.42 1.76
N ARG A 227 -5.66 -4.51 3.08
CA ARG A 227 -6.62 -3.95 4.05
C ARG A 227 -6.48 -2.44 4.19
N SER A 228 -5.27 -1.89 4.07
CA SER A 228 -5.03 -0.44 4.14
C SER A 228 -5.66 0.35 2.97
N TYR A 229 -5.98 -0.34 1.87
CA TYR A 229 -6.74 0.24 0.78
C TYR A 229 -8.11 0.76 1.25
N TYR A 230 -8.85 -0.02 2.05
CA TYR A 230 -10.21 0.34 2.48
C TYR A 230 -10.28 1.69 3.21
N PRO A 231 -9.52 1.93 4.29
CA PRO A 231 -9.54 3.23 4.97
C PRO A 231 -9.09 4.37 4.06
N MET A 232 -8.03 4.17 3.29
CA MET A 232 -7.51 5.19 2.38
C MET A 232 -8.55 5.58 1.31
N ALA A 233 -9.13 4.61 0.63
CA ALA A 233 -10.15 4.82 -0.40
C ALA A 233 -11.41 5.49 0.18
N PHE A 234 -11.85 5.05 1.36
CA PHE A 234 -12.96 5.68 2.05
C PHE A 234 -12.68 7.14 2.42
N GLY A 235 -11.51 7.44 2.98
CA GLY A 235 -11.13 8.80 3.37
C GLY A 235 -11.12 9.77 2.18
N ILE A 236 -10.55 9.31 1.06
CA ILE A 236 -10.53 10.04 -0.21
C ILE A 236 -11.97 10.21 -0.72
N GLY A 237 -12.74 9.12 -0.83
CA GLY A 237 -14.08 9.12 -1.42
C GLY A 237 -15.05 10.02 -0.66
N VAL A 238 -15.01 10.00 0.68
CA VAL A 238 -15.81 10.91 1.51
C VAL A 238 -15.39 12.35 1.29
N THR A 239 -14.08 12.64 1.32
CA THR A 239 -13.58 14.01 1.16
C THR A 239 -13.97 14.58 -0.19
N THR A 240 -13.78 13.83 -1.27
CA THR A 240 -14.11 14.28 -2.63
C THR A 240 -15.62 14.45 -2.82
N THR A 241 -16.43 13.54 -2.26
CA THR A 241 -17.89 13.65 -2.32
C THR A 241 -18.39 14.88 -1.58
N VAL A 242 -17.94 15.08 -0.34
CA VAL A 242 -18.31 16.26 0.47
C VAL A 242 -17.88 17.55 -0.21
N THR A 243 -16.67 17.59 -0.76
CA THR A 243 -16.16 18.76 -1.48
C THR A 243 -17.01 19.06 -2.71
N SER A 244 -17.32 18.03 -3.52
CA SER A 244 -18.14 18.19 -4.72
C SER A 244 -19.54 18.72 -4.41
N VAL A 245 -20.15 18.22 -3.34
CA VAL A 245 -21.47 18.71 -2.87
C VAL A 245 -21.39 20.15 -2.39
N LEU A 246 -20.34 20.52 -1.66
CA LEU A 246 -20.17 21.89 -1.17
C LEU A 246 -19.83 22.88 -2.28
N ASP A 247 -19.05 22.46 -3.28
CA ASP A 247 -18.78 23.24 -4.48
C ASP A 247 -20.06 23.48 -5.29
N LEU A 248 -20.96 22.50 -5.41
CA LEU A 248 -22.29 22.69 -6.02
C LEU A 248 -23.13 23.74 -5.28
N LEU A 249 -22.89 23.93 -3.98
CA LEU A 249 -23.54 24.96 -3.15
C LEU A 249 -22.77 26.29 -3.17
N ASN A 250 -21.75 26.44 -4.03
CA ASN A 250 -20.81 27.57 -4.07
C ASN A 250 -20.04 27.80 -2.76
N ILE A 251 -19.88 26.76 -1.94
CA ILE A 251 -19.07 26.79 -0.72
C ILE A 251 -17.71 26.17 -1.01
N LYS A 252 -16.71 27.01 -1.28
CA LYS A 252 -15.33 26.55 -1.48
C LYS A 252 -14.72 26.14 -0.14
N VAL A 253 -14.57 24.83 0.06
CA VAL A 253 -14.00 24.25 1.30
C VAL A 253 -12.48 24.34 1.32
N PHE A 254 -11.86 24.10 0.16
CA PHE A 254 -10.41 24.11 -0.02
C PHE A 254 -10.02 25.29 -0.92
N GLY A 255 -9.98 26.48 -0.33
CA GLY A 255 -9.48 27.69 -0.99
C GLY A 255 -7.99 27.92 -0.71
N GLY A 256 -7.37 28.81 -1.50
CA GLY A 256 -5.98 29.22 -1.33
C GLY A 256 -5.07 28.71 -2.45
N ASP A 257 -3.78 28.61 -2.16
CA ASP A 257 -2.80 28.05 -3.09
C ASP A 257 -2.94 26.52 -3.22
N PRO A 258 -2.38 25.92 -4.30
CA PRO A 258 -2.55 24.49 -4.58
C PRO A 258 -2.07 23.55 -3.46
N PHE A 259 -1.03 23.93 -2.71
CA PHE A 259 -0.53 23.14 -1.58
C PHE A 259 -1.47 23.22 -0.38
N ALA A 260 -1.97 24.42 -0.05
CA ALA A 260 -2.93 24.60 1.03
C ALA A 260 -4.24 23.83 0.77
N ALA A 261 -4.77 23.91 -0.45
CA ALA A 261 -5.98 23.17 -0.83
C ALA A 261 -5.77 21.64 -0.74
N THR A 262 -4.64 21.14 -1.23
CA THR A 262 -4.29 19.71 -1.14
C THR A 262 -4.11 19.27 0.32
N ALA A 263 -3.47 20.09 1.15
CA ALA A 263 -3.29 19.81 2.57
C ALA A 263 -4.64 19.79 3.33
N GLY A 264 -5.57 20.68 2.98
CA GLY A 264 -6.93 20.70 3.52
C GLY A 264 -7.69 19.40 3.23
N ALA A 265 -7.65 18.94 1.97
CA ALA A 265 -8.27 17.67 1.62
C ALA A 265 -7.60 16.46 2.25
N ALA A 266 -6.26 16.49 2.38
CA ALA A 266 -5.55 15.44 3.07
C ALA A 266 -5.99 15.36 4.54
N LEU A 267 -6.12 16.49 5.23
CA LEU A 267 -6.60 16.54 6.61
C LEU A 267 -8.03 16.03 6.75
N ALA A 268 -8.93 16.43 5.84
CA ALA A 268 -10.30 15.93 5.80
C ALA A 268 -10.33 14.40 5.58
N SER A 269 -9.48 13.90 4.68
CA SER A 269 -9.35 12.47 4.40
C SER A 269 -8.84 11.71 5.61
N ILE A 270 -7.87 12.25 6.33
CA ILE A 270 -7.34 11.68 7.58
C ILE A 270 -8.44 11.61 8.66
N ALA A 271 -9.24 12.66 8.81
CA ALA A 271 -10.36 12.64 9.75
C ALA A 271 -11.41 11.59 9.36
N ALA A 272 -11.72 11.47 8.07
CA ALA A 272 -12.62 10.45 7.55
C ALA A 272 -12.06 9.02 7.72
N ILE A 273 -10.75 8.82 7.59
CA ILE A 273 -10.05 7.57 7.93
C ILE A 273 -10.21 7.26 9.43
N ALA A 274 -9.89 8.22 10.31
CA ALA A 274 -9.94 7.99 11.74
C ALA A 274 -11.35 7.56 12.22
N ALA A 275 -12.38 8.29 11.82
CA ALA A 275 -13.74 8.09 12.31
C ALA A 275 -14.58 7.14 11.43
N GLY A 276 -14.59 7.37 10.13
CA GLY A 276 -15.55 6.72 9.22
C GLY A 276 -15.07 5.35 8.73
N SER A 277 -13.77 5.13 8.59
CA SER A 277 -13.29 3.82 8.15
C SER A 277 -13.39 2.72 9.20
N LEU A 278 -13.81 3.04 10.44
CA LEU A 278 -14.18 2.03 11.43
C LEU A 278 -15.18 1.01 10.86
N TYR A 279 -16.14 1.51 10.07
CA TYR A 279 -17.24 0.72 9.52
C TYR A 279 -16.80 -0.12 8.31
N VAL A 280 -16.08 0.48 7.36
CA VAL A 280 -15.62 -0.20 6.12
C VAL A 280 -14.30 -0.95 6.26
N GLY A 281 -13.56 -0.73 7.35
CA GLY A 281 -12.32 -1.39 7.66
C GLY A 281 -12.51 -2.40 8.80
N PRO A 282 -12.09 -2.10 10.04
CA PRO A 282 -12.11 -3.02 11.17
C PRO A 282 -13.41 -3.83 11.37
N VAL A 283 -14.58 -3.21 11.26
CA VAL A 283 -15.87 -3.91 11.44
C VAL A 283 -16.13 -4.90 10.30
N LEU A 284 -15.88 -4.50 9.05
CA LEU A 284 -16.02 -5.40 7.90
C LEU A 284 -15.04 -6.57 8.00
N TRP A 285 -13.78 -6.32 8.38
CA TRP A 285 -12.78 -7.37 8.56
C TRP A 285 -13.20 -8.33 9.68
N LEU A 286 -13.74 -7.81 10.79
CA LEU A 286 -14.29 -8.67 11.85
C LEU A 286 -15.45 -9.53 11.34
N PHE A 287 -16.35 -9.01 10.51
CA PHE A 287 -17.43 -9.80 9.92
C PHE A 287 -16.92 -10.96 9.07
N GLU A 288 -15.81 -10.76 8.37
CA GLU A 288 -15.13 -11.81 7.60
C GLU A 288 -14.42 -12.82 8.51
N ASP A 289 -13.70 -12.34 9.53
CA ASP A 289 -12.86 -13.16 10.42
C ASP A 289 -13.67 -14.01 11.43
N LEU A 290 -14.91 -13.61 11.73
CA LEU A 290 -15.75 -14.26 12.75
C LEU A 290 -16.29 -15.64 12.33
N GLY A 291 -16.37 -15.93 11.03
CA GLY A 291 -16.98 -17.18 10.52
C GLY A 291 -18.51 -17.28 10.76
N ILE A 292 -19.16 -16.16 11.07
CA ILE A 292 -20.60 -16.08 11.35
C ILE A 292 -21.38 -15.78 10.07
N ARG A 293 -22.54 -16.42 9.90
CA ARG A 293 -23.53 -16.08 8.86
C ARG A 293 -24.86 -15.67 9.48
N ILE A 294 -25.59 -14.84 8.75
CA ILE A 294 -26.97 -14.46 9.08
C ILE A 294 -27.90 -15.47 8.39
N PHE A 295 -28.72 -16.16 9.16
CA PHE A 295 -29.71 -17.10 8.68
C PHE A 295 -31.11 -16.53 8.89
N ASP A 296 -31.85 -16.31 7.80
CA ASP A 296 -33.27 -15.97 7.88
C ASP A 296 -34.12 -17.23 7.71
N ARG A 297 -34.79 -17.65 8.80
CA ARG A 297 -35.66 -18.84 8.83
C ARG A 297 -36.85 -18.73 7.89
N ALA A 298 -37.36 -17.52 7.64
CA ALA A 298 -38.54 -17.33 6.81
C ALA A 298 -38.23 -17.58 5.33
N SER A 299 -37.13 -16.99 4.84
CA SER A 299 -36.66 -17.20 3.46
C SER A 299 -35.78 -18.44 3.28
N ARG A 300 -35.30 -19.05 4.38
CA ARG A 300 -34.29 -20.12 4.40
C ARG A 300 -32.99 -19.74 3.69
N VAL A 301 -32.64 -18.46 3.73
CA VAL A 301 -31.44 -17.94 3.09
C VAL A 301 -30.36 -17.66 4.13
N MET A 302 -29.13 -18.05 3.81
CA MET A 302 -27.94 -17.76 4.59
C MET A 302 -27.09 -16.73 3.86
N LYS A 303 -26.70 -15.65 4.54
CA LYS A 303 -25.90 -14.56 3.97
C LYS A 303 -24.73 -14.17 4.86
N PRO A 304 -23.61 -13.70 4.29
CA PRO A 304 -22.57 -13.05 5.09
C PRO A 304 -23.14 -11.80 5.78
N PRO A 305 -22.71 -11.49 7.02
CA PRO A 305 -22.84 -10.15 7.54
C PRO A 305 -22.05 -9.19 6.65
N GLY A 306 -22.64 -8.03 6.39
CA GLY A 306 -22.06 -7.03 5.51
C GLY A 306 -22.44 -5.64 5.98
N ILE A 307 -21.74 -4.65 5.45
CA ILE A 307 -21.99 -3.23 5.74
C ILE A 307 -23.05 -2.64 4.81
N HIS A 308 -23.48 -1.42 5.09
CA HIS A 308 -24.43 -0.69 4.24
C HIS A 308 -23.82 -0.40 2.85
N SER A 309 -24.61 -0.55 1.79
CA SER A 309 -24.14 -0.43 0.39
C SER A 309 -23.49 0.93 0.09
N LEU A 310 -24.08 2.03 0.59
CA LEU A 310 -23.49 3.36 0.42
C LEU A 310 -22.07 3.48 0.99
N ALA A 311 -21.75 2.78 2.08
CA ALA A 311 -20.40 2.79 2.62
C ALA A 311 -19.44 1.94 1.77
N ASP A 312 -19.95 0.87 1.15
CA ASP A 312 -19.22 0.00 0.23
C ASP A 312 -18.88 0.72 -1.09
N GLU A 313 -19.85 1.47 -1.64
CA GLU A 313 -19.69 2.31 -2.84
C GLU A 313 -18.60 3.39 -2.67
N MET A 314 -18.41 3.91 -1.45
CA MET A 314 -17.37 4.91 -1.15
C MET A 314 -15.94 4.33 -1.19
N VAL A 315 -15.79 3.00 -1.24
CA VAL A 315 -14.51 2.30 -1.31
C VAL A 315 -14.26 1.73 -2.71
N GLU A 316 -15.07 2.08 -3.71
CA GLU A 316 -14.86 1.60 -5.08
C GLU A 316 -13.55 2.11 -5.68
N ILE A 317 -12.85 1.22 -6.39
CA ILE A 317 -11.54 1.47 -7.02
C ILE A 317 -11.60 2.65 -7.98
N TYR A 318 -12.72 2.82 -8.70
CA TYR A 318 -12.88 3.93 -9.63
C TYR A 318 -12.85 5.28 -8.90
N THR A 319 -13.55 5.39 -7.78
CA THR A 319 -13.53 6.59 -6.93
C THR A 319 -12.14 6.84 -6.35
N PHE A 320 -11.46 5.78 -5.91
CA PHE A 320 -10.09 5.86 -5.37
C PHE A 320 -9.06 6.35 -6.39
N ILE A 321 -9.14 5.92 -7.65
CA ILE A 321 -8.16 6.28 -8.69
C ILE A 321 -8.47 7.67 -9.26
N PHE A 322 -9.72 7.91 -9.68
CA PHE A 322 -10.04 9.11 -10.45
C PHE A 322 -10.22 10.35 -9.58
N ALA A 323 -10.71 10.22 -8.34
CA ALA A 323 -11.03 11.39 -7.53
C ALA A 323 -9.79 12.18 -7.06
N PRO A 324 -8.71 11.55 -6.55
CA PRO A 324 -7.47 12.26 -6.22
C PRO A 324 -6.80 12.90 -7.43
N ILE A 325 -6.82 12.21 -8.57
CA ILE A 325 -6.27 12.72 -9.84
C ILE A 325 -7.06 13.96 -10.25
N GLY A 326 -8.39 13.85 -10.37
CA GLY A 326 -9.25 14.98 -10.73
C GLY A 326 -9.09 16.17 -9.79
N MET A 327 -9.03 15.92 -8.48
CA MET A 327 -8.83 16.96 -7.47
C MET A 327 -7.49 17.69 -7.65
N THR A 328 -6.39 16.96 -7.72
CA THR A 328 -5.05 17.57 -7.82
C THR A 328 -4.83 18.30 -9.14
N PHE A 329 -5.40 17.81 -10.24
CA PHE A 329 -5.41 18.52 -11.52
C PHE A 329 -6.25 19.80 -11.48
N ALA A 330 -7.43 19.76 -10.85
CA ALA A 330 -8.29 20.93 -10.72
C ALA A 330 -7.62 22.02 -9.86
N VAL A 331 -6.98 21.61 -8.76
CA VAL A 331 -6.29 22.53 -7.83
C VAL A 331 -4.98 23.07 -8.42
N ALA A 332 -4.33 22.34 -9.31
CA ALA A 332 -3.13 22.78 -10.01
C ALA A 332 -3.41 23.63 -11.27
N ASP A 333 -4.67 24.00 -11.52
CA ASP A 333 -5.09 24.74 -12.73
C ASP A 333 -4.60 24.12 -14.06
N GLY A 334 -4.50 22.79 -14.09
CA GLY A 334 -4.03 22.05 -15.26
C GLY A 334 -2.50 21.95 -15.43
N ASP A 335 -1.69 22.48 -14.49
CA ASP A 335 -0.25 22.20 -14.46
C ASP A 335 0.00 20.73 -14.08
N LEU A 336 0.40 19.93 -15.07
CA LEU A 336 0.65 18.50 -14.93
C LEU A 336 1.73 18.19 -13.89
N LEU A 337 2.84 18.95 -13.87
CA LEU A 337 3.96 18.67 -12.98
C LEU A 337 3.54 18.94 -11.53
N LEU A 338 2.90 20.08 -11.29
CA LEU A 338 2.39 20.44 -9.98
C LEU A 338 1.32 19.44 -9.51
N ALA A 339 0.37 19.06 -10.37
CA ALA A 339 -0.65 18.07 -10.05
C ALA A 339 -0.05 16.73 -9.61
N LEU A 340 0.96 16.23 -10.34
CA LEU A 340 1.64 14.97 -10.00
C LEU A 340 2.41 15.06 -8.67
N LEU A 341 3.03 16.21 -8.38
CA LEU A 341 3.69 16.44 -7.08
C LEU A 341 2.67 16.43 -5.93
N LEU A 342 1.57 17.15 -6.06
CA LEU A 342 0.50 17.20 -5.06
C LEU A 342 -0.13 15.82 -4.84
N LEU A 343 -0.35 15.08 -5.93
CA LEU A 343 -0.87 13.71 -5.90
C LEU A 343 0.07 12.76 -5.14
N GLY A 344 1.37 12.82 -5.43
CA GLY A 344 2.38 12.04 -4.74
C GLY A 344 2.43 12.33 -3.24
N LEU A 345 2.35 13.60 -2.85
CA LEU A 345 2.32 14.01 -1.44
C LEU A 345 1.06 13.52 -0.72
N LEU A 346 -0.11 13.67 -1.36
CA LEU A 346 -1.39 13.21 -0.81
C LEU A 346 -1.36 11.69 -0.60
N PHE A 347 -0.98 10.92 -1.62
CA PHE A 347 -0.93 9.47 -1.51
C PHE A 347 0.09 9.00 -0.48
N HIS A 348 1.29 9.57 -0.46
CA HIS A 348 2.30 9.20 0.53
C HIS A 348 1.80 9.46 1.96
N LEU A 349 1.12 10.57 2.22
CA LEU A 349 0.59 10.86 3.55
C LEU A 349 -0.50 9.84 3.95
N LEU A 350 -1.50 9.64 3.08
CA LEU A 350 -2.64 8.79 3.39
C LEU A 350 -2.27 7.31 3.46
N ILE A 351 -1.34 6.84 2.60
CA ILE A 351 -0.86 5.45 2.63
C ILE A 351 -0.05 5.19 3.90
N THR A 352 0.83 6.10 4.32
CA THR A 352 1.61 5.94 5.55
C THR A 352 0.69 5.82 6.76
N ILE A 353 -0.32 6.68 6.87
CA ILE A 353 -1.29 6.65 7.97
C ILE A 353 -2.11 5.37 7.95
N SER A 354 -2.69 5.04 6.79
CA SER A 354 -3.58 3.89 6.63
C SER A 354 -2.86 2.56 6.84
N MET A 355 -1.65 2.39 6.29
CA MET A 355 -0.84 1.19 6.49
C MET A 355 -0.41 1.04 7.95
N THR A 356 0.02 2.13 8.59
CA THR A 356 0.46 2.08 9.99
C THR A 356 -0.71 1.72 10.91
N SER A 357 -1.87 2.37 10.78
CA SER A 357 -3.02 2.08 11.64
C SER A 357 -3.55 0.66 11.41
N THR A 358 -3.57 0.19 10.15
CA THR A 358 -3.98 -1.17 9.79
C THR A 358 -3.04 -2.21 10.37
N TYR A 359 -1.72 -2.00 10.27
CA TYR A 359 -0.74 -2.88 10.88
C TYR A 359 -0.92 -2.98 12.40
N LEU A 360 -1.03 -1.84 13.09
CA LEU A 360 -1.25 -1.81 14.53
C LEU A 360 -2.55 -2.53 14.92
N TYR A 361 -3.61 -2.37 14.13
CA TYR A 361 -4.87 -3.07 14.34
C TYR A 361 -4.72 -4.59 14.21
N LEU A 362 -4.16 -5.07 13.08
CA LEU A 362 -3.98 -6.50 12.84
C LEU A 362 -3.07 -7.13 13.90
N ARG A 363 -1.97 -6.46 14.24
CA ARG A 363 -0.97 -6.99 15.19
C ARG A 363 -1.48 -7.03 16.63
N PHE A 364 -2.20 -5.99 17.07
CA PHE A 364 -2.51 -5.81 18.50
C PHE A 364 -4.00 -5.94 18.85
N SER A 365 -4.91 -5.90 17.89
CA SER A 365 -6.35 -5.76 18.16
C SER A 365 -7.21 -6.89 17.57
N ALA A 366 -6.96 -7.29 16.33
CA ALA A 366 -7.84 -8.17 15.56
C ALA A 366 -8.22 -9.47 16.31
N LYS A 367 -7.22 -10.21 16.80
CA LYS A 367 -7.45 -11.47 17.52
C LYS A 367 -8.30 -11.27 18.79
N THR A 368 -8.01 -10.23 19.55
CA THR A 368 -8.74 -9.92 20.80
C THR A 368 -10.19 -9.56 20.48
N HIS A 369 -10.42 -8.73 19.45
CA HIS A 369 -11.76 -8.33 19.04
C HIS A 369 -12.61 -9.50 18.54
N VAL A 370 -12.06 -10.40 17.73
CA VAL A 370 -12.77 -11.62 17.29
C VAL A 370 -13.27 -12.40 18.51
N ASN A 371 -12.38 -12.66 19.47
CA ASN A 371 -12.73 -13.39 20.70
C ASN A 371 -13.78 -12.65 21.53
N ASP A 372 -13.64 -11.33 21.68
CA ASP A 372 -14.56 -10.52 22.48
C ASP A 372 -15.96 -10.46 21.87
N VAL A 373 -16.07 -10.30 20.55
CA VAL A 373 -17.36 -10.30 19.85
C VAL A 373 -18.04 -11.66 19.95
N LEU A 374 -17.32 -12.75 19.69
CA LEU A 374 -17.87 -14.11 19.82
C LEU A 374 -18.36 -14.38 21.24
N ARG A 375 -17.55 -14.05 22.26
CA ARG A 375 -17.92 -14.19 23.66
C ARG A 375 -19.17 -13.38 23.99
N LYS A 376 -19.26 -12.11 23.56
CA LYS A 376 -20.43 -11.25 23.79
C LYS A 376 -21.70 -11.79 23.15
N LEU A 377 -21.61 -12.32 21.92
CA LEU A 377 -22.75 -12.93 21.22
C LEU A 377 -23.19 -14.23 21.89
N ALA A 378 -22.25 -15.09 22.28
CA ALA A 378 -22.54 -16.35 22.97
C ALA A 378 -23.18 -16.12 24.35
N VAL A 379 -22.62 -15.22 25.16
CA VAL A 379 -23.16 -14.89 26.50
C VAL A 379 -24.59 -14.33 26.42
N LYS A 380 -24.93 -13.62 25.33
CA LYS A 380 -26.29 -13.11 25.11
C LYS A 380 -27.23 -14.09 24.41
N GLY A 381 -26.78 -15.32 24.13
CA GLY A 381 -27.60 -16.32 23.42
C GLY A 381 -27.98 -15.91 22.00
N LEU A 382 -27.21 -15.02 21.37
CA LEU A 382 -27.47 -14.51 20.02
C LEU A 382 -26.80 -15.35 18.93
N LEU A 383 -25.87 -16.23 19.32
CA LEU A 383 -25.11 -17.10 18.42
C LEU A 383 -25.58 -18.54 18.56
N SER A 384 -26.03 -19.12 17.45
CA SER A 384 -26.41 -20.52 17.34
C SER A 384 -25.22 -21.37 16.85
N PRO A 385 -25.13 -22.65 17.29
CA PRO A 385 -24.17 -23.60 16.72
C PRO A 385 -24.44 -23.85 15.23
N PRO A 386 -23.47 -24.39 14.48
CA PRO A 386 -23.66 -24.76 13.09
C PRO A 386 -24.90 -25.65 12.92
N LEU A 387 -25.72 -25.33 11.92
CA LEU A 387 -26.88 -26.15 11.56
C LEU A 387 -26.38 -27.48 10.96
N PRO A 388 -26.97 -28.63 11.35
CA PRO A 388 -26.58 -29.95 10.87
C PRO A 388 -26.84 -30.18 9.38
#